data_AF-A0A9X7GDP5-F1
#
_entry.id   AF-A0A9X7GDP5-F1
#
_cell.length_a   1.000
_cell.length_b   1.000
_cell.length_c   1.000
_cell.angle_alpha   90.00
_cell.angle_beta   90.00
_cell.angle_gamma   90.00
#
_symmetry.space_group_name_H-M   'P 1'
#
loop_
_entity.id
_entity.type
_entity.pdbx_description
1 polymer ?
#
loop_
_entity_poly.entity_id
_entity_poly.type
_entity_poly.pdbx_seq_one_letter_code
_entity_poly.pdbx_strand_id
1 'polypeptide(L)'
;MTFKVGTKYMFKNKNSRKYLDIAGNRTGNNANVQQYEYLEKADSERFFLHKLDDDYYAMINLNSGKVIDISGNETGNNANIQQYEWLGDASSQYWKFIPETEGYYVIKSKLSGKVLDISGNRTDNNANVQQYEYLEKADSERFAVEEAGSVPLPSIDKKPLSPVPQYKTINDQLPEETEHVVRAFARVPAISVKDPHYGGDTAKQIKENPYYMVVKKQWWKKQQSYVLAPGETYKHTVRTGIKVIDQETATKTVSWSIGADMGLDFKGFSAGMSSQYSEQLETTISHTTEQLKEEIMDHEIRNTTTDNMAYSRYILVTEYSVRRQDGSTVNSSWTMTDKNNAHAVYFPKTIGNLLNESTKQLSKTENVK
;
A
#
# COMPACT_ATOMS: atom_id res chain seq x y z
N MET A 1 21.34 -3.36 4.20
CA MET A 1 20.79 -4.72 4.33
C MET A 1 19.28 -4.60 4.49
N THR A 2 18.49 -5.56 4.01
CA THR A 2 17.02 -5.49 4.07
C THR A 2 16.49 -6.73 4.77
N PHE A 3 15.70 -6.54 5.83
CA PHE A 3 15.05 -7.64 6.55
C PHE A 3 14.03 -8.33 5.64
N LYS A 4 13.96 -9.65 5.70
CA LYS A 4 13.03 -10.47 4.92
C LYS A 4 11.59 -10.24 5.39
N VAL A 5 10.71 -9.90 4.45
CA VAL A 5 9.26 -9.82 4.68
C VAL A 5 8.73 -11.19 5.12
N GLY A 6 7.77 -11.21 6.06
CA GLY A 6 7.21 -12.47 6.57
C GLY A 6 8.07 -13.19 7.61
N THR A 7 9.29 -12.72 7.87
CA THR A 7 10.17 -13.30 8.90
C THR A 7 9.92 -12.61 10.24
N LYS A 8 9.80 -13.42 11.30
CA LYS A 8 9.73 -12.97 12.69
C LYS A 8 11.16 -12.80 13.20
N TYR A 9 11.40 -11.75 13.96
CA TYR A 9 12.70 -11.44 14.54
C TYR A 9 12.60 -11.28 16.05
N MET A 10 13.69 -11.59 16.73
CA MET A 10 13.92 -11.28 18.14
C MET A 10 15.17 -10.40 18.26
N PHE A 11 15.21 -9.55 19.28
CA PHE A 11 16.31 -8.60 19.48
C PHE A 11 17.03 -8.92 20.78
N LYS A 12 18.22 -9.52 20.68
CA LYS A 12 18.99 -9.97 21.83
C LYS A 12 20.03 -8.93 22.22
N ASN A 13 19.91 -8.39 23.42
CA ASN A 13 20.85 -7.42 23.95
C ASN A 13 22.24 -8.03 24.13
N LYS A 14 23.28 -7.29 23.72
CA LYS A 14 24.69 -7.75 23.78
C LYS A 14 25.17 -7.93 25.21
N ASN A 15 24.84 -6.99 26.10
CA ASN A 15 25.27 -7.01 27.51
C ASN A 15 24.58 -8.14 28.30
N SER A 16 23.24 -8.17 28.30
CA SER A 16 22.48 -9.07 29.16
C SER A 16 22.19 -10.45 28.57
N ARG A 17 22.34 -10.60 27.24
CA ARG A 17 21.92 -11.77 26.44
C ARG A 17 20.41 -12.07 26.49
N LYS A 18 19.62 -11.11 26.97
CA LYS A 18 18.14 -11.16 27.05
C LYS A 18 17.50 -10.50 25.84
N TYR A 19 16.20 -10.73 25.65
CA TYR A 19 15.46 -10.30 24.48
C TYR A 19 14.54 -9.12 24.80
N LEU A 20 14.32 -8.27 23.80
CA LEU A 20 13.27 -7.27 23.83
C LEU A 20 11.90 -7.95 23.98
N ASP A 21 11.13 -7.55 24.98
CA ASP A 21 9.87 -8.18 25.39
C ASP A 21 8.79 -7.13 25.69
N ILE A 22 7.53 -7.45 25.37
CA ILE A 22 6.37 -6.69 25.83
C ILE A 22 5.94 -7.21 27.20
N ALA A 23 6.09 -6.35 28.21
CA ALA A 23 5.93 -6.74 29.62
C ALA A 23 4.58 -7.44 29.88
N GLY A 24 4.67 -8.67 30.39
CA GLY A 24 3.52 -9.47 30.81
C GLY A 24 2.62 -9.92 29.67
N ASN A 25 3.13 -10.06 28.44
CA ASN A 25 2.36 -10.44 27.25
C ASN A 25 1.13 -9.55 26.99
N ARG A 26 1.19 -8.28 27.41
CA ARG A 26 0.07 -7.34 27.26
C ARG A 26 -0.13 -6.96 25.78
N THR A 27 -1.38 -6.73 25.39
CA THR A 27 -1.75 -6.35 24.01
C THR A 27 -2.28 -4.92 23.87
N GLY A 28 -2.48 -4.21 24.99
CA GLY A 28 -2.96 -2.83 25.00
C GLY A 28 -1.89 -1.80 24.67
N ASN A 29 -2.32 -0.59 24.30
CA ASN A 29 -1.45 0.58 24.18
C ASN A 29 -0.74 0.86 25.51
N ASN A 30 0.45 1.48 25.42
CA ASN A 30 1.29 1.85 26.56
C ASN A 30 1.84 0.67 27.37
N ALA A 31 1.74 -0.57 26.85
CA ALA A 31 2.43 -1.68 27.48
C ALA A 31 3.94 -1.47 27.35
N ASN A 32 4.64 -1.65 28.48
CA ASN A 32 6.05 -1.37 28.57
C ASN A 32 6.89 -2.34 27.73
N VAL A 33 7.96 -1.84 27.13
CA VAL A 33 8.98 -2.67 26.51
C VAL A 33 10.13 -2.84 27.50
N GLN A 34 10.51 -4.09 27.73
CA GLN A 34 11.53 -4.46 28.70
C GLN A 34 12.51 -5.46 28.08
N GLN A 35 13.57 -5.81 28.80
CA GLN A 35 14.29 -7.05 28.50
C GLN A 35 13.78 -8.21 29.35
N TYR A 36 13.75 -9.40 28.77
CA TYR A 36 13.39 -10.63 29.46
C TYR A 36 14.20 -11.82 28.94
N GLU A 37 14.31 -12.88 29.75
CA GLU A 37 14.91 -14.13 29.30
C GLU A 37 14.09 -14.77 28.18
N TYR A 38 14.73 -15.54 27.31
CA TYR A 38 14.05 -16.19 26.20
C TYR A 38 12.86 -17.05 26.65
N LEU A 39 11.70 -16.81 26.04
CA LEU A 39 10.50 -17.62 26.24
C LEU A 39 10.07 -18.26 24.92
N GLU A 40 10.20 -19.58 24.84
CA GLU A 40 9.95 -20.36 23.61
C GLU A 40 8.59 -20.08 22.96
N LYS A 41 7.55 -19.78 23.75
CA LYS A 41 6.18 -19.58 23.28
C LYS A 41 5.65 -18.15 23.48
N ALA A 42 6.52 -17.17 23.77
CA ALA A 42 6.10 -15.79 23.96
C ALA A 42 6.06 -15.01 22.64
N ASP A 43 4.87 -14.79 22.09
CA ASP A 43 4.70 -13.90 20.94
C ASP A 43 5.08 -12.44 21.28
N SER A 44 5.18 -12.08 22.56
CA SER A 44 5.63 -10.77 23.03
C SER A 44 7.09 -10.45 22.68
N GLU A 45 7.93 -11.47 22.43
CA GLU A 45 9.35 -11.30 22.08
C GLU A 45 9.60 -11.32 20.56
N ARG A 46 8.54 -11.52 19.76
CA ARG A 46 8.63 -11.73 18.31
C ARG A 46 8.05 -10.54 17.55
N PHE A 47 8.81 -10.06 16.59
CA PHE A 47 8.46 -8.87 15.81
C PHE A 47 8.58 -9.11 14.31
N PHE A 48 7.63 -8.60 13.54
CA PHE A 48 7.83 -8.37 12.11
C PHE A 48 8.51 -7.01 11.92
N LEU A 49 9.42 -6.95 10.94
CA LEU A 49 10.00 -5.69 10.48
C LEU A 49 9.41 -5.34 9.13
N HIS A 50 8.74 -4.20 9.05
CA HIS A 50 8.23 -3.67 7.79
C HIS A 50 9.04 -2.45 7.39
N LYS A 51 9.60 -2.47 6.17
CA LYS A 51 10.41 -1.38 5.64
C LYS A 51 9.50 -0.19 5.28
N LEU A 52 9.89 0.98 5.74
CA LEU A 52 9.28 2.27 5.45
C LEU A 52 10.15 3.04 4.45
N ASP A 53 9.65 4.18 4.01
CA ASP A 53 10.41 5.17 3.25
C ASP A 53 11.68 5.62 4.01
N ASP A 54 12.68 6.12 3.28
CA ASP A 54 13.98 6.56 3.81
C ASP A 54 14.79 5.51 4.61
N ASP A 55 14.55 4.22 4.36
CA ASP A 55 15.23 3.08 5.00
C ASP A 55 14.98 2.96 6.52
N TYR A 56 13.84 3.48 6.99
CA TYR A 56 13.32 3.21 8.33
C TYR A 56 12.47 1.93 8.34
N TYR A 57 12.10 1.48 9.54
CA TYR A 57 11.29 0.30 9.77
C TYR A 57 10.26 0.56 10.86
N ALA A 58 9.09 -0.05 10.70
CA ALA A 58 8.15 -0.28 11.79
C ALA A 58 8.46 -1.65 12.41
N MET A 59 8.54 -1.70 13.75
CA MET A 59 8.73 -2.94 14.52
C MET A 59 7.39 -3.41 15.07
N ILE A 60 6.78 -4.43 14.46
CA ILE A 60 5.39 -4.86 14.72
C ILE A 60 5.42 -6.08 15.63
N ASN A 61 4.85 -5.99 16.83
CA ASN A 61 4.78 -7.09 17.76
C ASN A 61 3.75 -8.16 17.33
N LEU A 62 4.17 -9.43 17.34
CA LEU A 62 3.34 -10.57 16.93
C LEU A 62 2.16 -10.83 17.88
N ASN A 63 2.30 -10.53 19.17
CA ASN A 63 1.24 -10.80 20.13
C ASN A 63 0.08 -9.80 20.01
N SER A 64 0.39 -8.53 19.73
CA SER A 64 -0.57 -7.42 19.82
C SER A 64 -0.94 -6.78 18.48
N GLY A 65 -0.15 -6.98 17.43
CA GLY A 65 -0.31 -6.27 16.15
C GLY A 65 0.00 -4.78 16.22
N LYS A 66 0.60 -4.33 17.34
CA LYS A 66 1.02 -2.95 17.59
C LYS A 66 2.50 -2.77 17.32
N VAL A 67 2.97 -1.53 17.33
CA VAL A 67 4.36 -1.20 17.02
C VAL A 67 5.12 -0.70 18.24
N ILE A 68 6.46 -0.80 18.18
CA ILE A 68 7.35 -0.14 19.14
C ILE A 68 7.33 1.38 18.92
N ASP A 69 7.15 2.12 20.00
CA ASP A 69 6.88 3.56 20.04
C ASP A 69 7.65 4.24 21.18
N ILE A 70 8.03 5.50 20.99
CA ILE A 70 8.54 6.36 22.06
C ILE A 70 7.36 7.05 22.74
N SER A 71 7.18 6.76 24.03
CA SER A 71 6.07 7.28 24.82
C SER A 71 6.02 8.82 24.77
N GLY A 72 4.84 9.34 24.44
CA GLY A 72 4.56 10.78 24.44
C GLY A 72 5.32 11.60 23.40
N ASN A 73 5.95 10.96 22.40
CA ASN A 73 6.86 11.63 21.46
C ASN A 73 8.01 12.39 22.16
N GLU A 74 8.45 11.91 23.32
CA GLU A 74 9.53 12.53 24.06
C GLU A 74 10.88 12.36 23.34
N THR A 75 11.75 13.37 23.39
CA THR A 75 13.07 13.38 22.71
C THR A 75 14.25 13.32 23.67
N GLY A 76 14.00 13.38 24.97
CA GLY A 76 15.00 13.35 26.03
C GLY A 76 15.56 11.95 26.29
N ASN A 77 16.71 11.90 26.96
CA ASN A 77 17.24 10.65 27.49
C ASN A 77 16.26 10.06 28.52
N ASN A 78 16.23 8.73 28.58
CA ASN A 78 15.36 7.95 29.47
C ASN A 78 13.87 8.02 29.10
N ALA A 79 13.50 8.60 27.96
CA ALA A 79 12.12 8.50 27.49
C ALA A 79 11.76 7.02 27.27
N ASN A 80 10.57 6.66 27.72
CA ASN A 80 10.15 5.27 27.78
C ASN A 80 9.85 4.69 26.39
N ILE A 81 10.20 3.43 26.18
CA ILE A 81 9.79 2.67 25.01
C ILE A 81 8.59 1.80 25.37
N GLN A 82 7.54 1.91 24.56
CA GLN A 82 6.27 1.23 24.77
C GLN A 82 5.82 0.56 23.47
N GLN A 83 4.79 -0.28 23.54
CA GLN A 83 4.00 -0.58 22.36
C GLN A 83 2.81 0.38 22.23
N TYR A 84 2.50 0.77 21.00
CA TYR A 84 1.35 1.62 20.69
C TYR A 84 0.73 1.23 19.35
N GLU A 85 -0.53 1.58 19.14
CA GLU A 85 -1.16 1.37 17.83
C GLU A 85 -0.38 2.10 16.72
N TRP A 86 -0.36 1.51 15.53
CA TRP A 86 0.32 2.11 14.38
C TRP A 86 -0.44 3.36 13.93
N LEU A 87 0.24 4.51 14.02
CA LEU A 87 -0.25 5.80 13.55
C LEU A 87 0.22 6.05 12.12
N GLY A 88 1.45 5.64 11.82
CA GLY A 88 2.07 5.58 10.50
C GLY A 88 2.44 6.88 9.81
N ASP A 89 2.29 8.00 10.51
CA ASP A 89 2.93 9.29 10.25
C ASP A 89 3.74 9.80 11.47
N ALA A 90 3.67 9.10 12.61
CA ALA A 90 4.38 9.44 13.83
C ALA A 90 5.83 8.94 13.82
N SER A 91 6.79 9.86 13.72
CA SER A 91 8.23 9.52 13.71
C SER A 91 8.75 8.81 14.97
N SER A 92 7.99 8.83 16.08
CA SER A 92 8.27 8.04 17.29
C SER A 92 8.24 6.52 17.05
N GLN A 93 7.59 6.08 15.96
CA GLN A 93 7.39 4.67 15.61
C GLN A 93 8.37 4.19 14.52
N TYR A 94 9.33 5.03 14.13
CA TYR A 94 10.21 4.82 12.98
C TYR A 94 11.63 4.55 13.46
N TRP A 95 12.13 3.37 13.10
CA TRP A 95 13.41 2.87 13.60
C TRP A 95 14.38 2.58 12.46
N LYS A 96 15.62 3.04 12.62
CA LYS A 96 16.73 2.76 11.69
C LYS A 96 17.68 1.76 12.33
N PHE A 97 17.95 0.68 11.62
CA PHE A 97 18.87 -0.36 12.04
C PHE A 97 20.26 -0.06 11.49
N ILE A 98 21.16 0.42 12.35
CA ILE A 98 22.54 0.75 12.00
C ILE A 98 23.40 -0.47 12.33
N PRO A 99 24.03 -1.13 11.33
CA PRO A 99 24.88 -2.27 11.58
C PRO A 99 26.16 -1.84 12.32
N GLU A 100 26.57 -2.66 13.28
CA GLU A 100 27.79 -2.53 14.07
C GLU A 100 28.71 -3.75 13.84
N THR A 101 29.86 -3.75 14.50
CA THR A 101 30.78 -4.90 14.49
C THR A 101 30.11 -6.17 15.04
N GLU A 102 30.62 -7.34 14.64
CA GLU A 102 30.19 -8.65 15.14
C GLU A 102 28.69 -8.99 14.92
N GLY A 103 28.04 -8.32 13.97
CA GLY A 103 26.64 -8.61 13.60
C GLY A 103 25.59 -8.01 14.54
N TYR A 104 25.98 -7.09 15.43
CA TYR A 104 25.04 -6.32 16.23
C TYR A 104 24.48 -5.13 15.45
N TYR A 105 23.39 -4.58 15.97
CA TYR A 105 22.77 -3.36 15.49
C TYR A 105 22.57 -2.38 16.63
N VAL A 106 22.65 -1.11 16.28
CA VAL A 106 22.09 0.00 17.04
C VAL A 106 20.75 0.37 16.39
N ILE A 107 19.71 0.48 17.21
CA ILE A 107 18.34 0.76 16.74
C ILE A 107 18.03 2.22 17.05
N LYS A 108 18.14 3.07 16.02
CA LYS A 108 18.06 4.53 16.13
C LYS A 108 16.66 5.05 15.81
N SER A 109 16.15 5.94 16.65
CA SER A 109 14.87 6.64 16.44
C SER A 109 14.97 7.69 15.32
N LYS A 110 13.96 7.75 14.44
CA LYS A 110 13.79 8.88 13.50
C LYS A 110 13.48 10.18 14.23
N LEU A 111 12.66 10.13 15.28
CA LEU A 111 12.18 11.29 16.01
C LEU A 111 13.32 12.06 16.69
N SER A 112 14.15 11.38 17.46
CA SER A 112 15.12 12.01 18.36
C SER A 112 16.58 11.83 17.94
N GLY A 113 16.85 10.91 17.01
CA GLY A 113 18.21 10.48 16.67
C GLY A 113 18.92 9.67 17.76
N LYS A 114 18.24 9.38 18.89
CA LYS A 114 18.73 8.52 19.98
C LYS A 114 18.51 7.05 19.68
N VAL A 115 19.02 6.18 20.53
CA VAL A 115 19.05 4.73 20.30
C VAL A 115 18.31 3.98 21.40
N LEU A 116 17.79 2.79 21.09
CA LEU A 116 17.26 1.88 22.11
C LEU A 116 18.38 1.48 23.08
N ASP A 117 18.09 1.56 24.38
CA ASP A 117 19.01 1.30 25.48
C ASP A 117 18.32 0.49 26.58
N ILE A 118 19.05 -0.46 27.17
CA ILE A 118 18.64 -1.10 28.42
C ILE A 118 19.07 -0.23 29.59
N SER A 119 18.08 0.35 30.27
CA SER A 119 18.28 1.37 31.30
C SER A 119 19.28 0.92 32.38
N GLY A 120 20.30 1.75 32.59
CA GLY A 120 21.31 1.56 33.63
C GLY A 120 22.26 0.38 33.39
N ASN A 121 22.43 -0.08 32.14
CA ASN A 121 23.25 -1.26 31.79
C ASN A 121 22.84 -2.53 32.56
N ARG A 122 21.57 -2.61 32.96
CA ARG A 122 21.06 -3.73 33.77
C ARG A 122 21.03 -5.02 32.98
N THR A 123 21.21 -6.14 33.69
CA THR A 123 21.20 -7.49 33.09
C THR A 123 20.07 -8.37 33.60
N ASP A 124 19.24 -7.88 34.52
CA ASP A 124 18.14 -8.63 35.11
C ASP A 124 16.85 -8.55 34.27
N ASN A 125 15.94 -9.51 34.50
CA ASN A 125 14.63 -9.51 33.88
C ASN A 125 13.85 -8.25 34.28
N ASN A 126 13.00 -7.78 33.36
CA ASN A 126 12.17 -6.59 33.54
C ASN A 126 12.94 -5.27 33.59
N ALA A 127 14.24 -5.26 33.26
CA ALA A 127 14.95 -3.99 33.08
C ALA A 127 14.32 -3.22 31.92
N ASN A 128 14.11 -1.92 32.13
CA ASN A 128 13.37 -1.08 31.19
C ASN A 128 14.14 -0.85 29.89
N VAL A 129 13.42 -0.78 28.78
CA VAL A 129 13.96 -0.27 27.53
C VAL A 129 13.57 1.20 27.39
N GLN A 130 14.57 2.04 27.13
CA GLN A 130 14.43 3.49 26.99
C GLN A 130 15.12 3.96 25.71
N GLN A 131 14.93 5.22 25.32
CA GLN A 131 15.88 5.85 24.42
C GLN A 131 17.01 6.52 25.20
N TYR A 132 18.23 6.47 24.67
CA TYR A 132 19.37 7.17 25.22
C TYR A 132 20.28 7.72 24.11
N GLU A 133 21.10 8.71 24.45
CA GLU A 133 22.15 9.17 23.56
C GLU A 133 23.10 8.01 23.22
N TYR A 134 23.54 7.92 21.96
CA TYR A 134 24.41 6.83 21.55
C TYR A 134 25.77 6.88 22.26
N LEU A 135 26.17 5.77 22.87
CA LEU A 135 27.44 5.59 23.55
C LEU A 135 28.24 4.45 22.88
N GLU A 136 29.39 4.80 22.30
CA GLU A 136 30.28 3.88 21.55
C GLU A 136 30.68 2.60 22.32
N LYS A 137 30.64 2.63 23.66
CA LYS A 137 31.05 1.51 24.51
C LYS A 137 29.92 0.91 25.37
N ALA A 138 28.67 1.35 25.21
CA ALA A 138 27.54 0.80 25.95
C ALA A 138 26.95 -0.46 25.30
N ASP A 139 27.34 -1.65 25.76
CA ASP A 139 26.78 -2.91 25.24
C ASP A 139 25.28 -3.07 25.51
N SER A 140 24.69 -2.23 26.37
CA SER A 140 23.24 -2.09 26.56
C SER A 140 22.50 -1.54 25.33
N GLU A 141 23.19 -0.90 24.39
CA GLU A 141 22.60 -0.27 23.19
C GLU A 141 22.74 -1.13 21.92
N ARG A 142 23.31 -2.33 22.06
CA ARG A 142 23.66 -3.21 20.93
C ARG A 142 22.79 -4.46 20.97
N PHE A 143 22.12 -4.73 19.85
CA PHE A 143 21.19 -5.85 19.73
C PHE A 143 21.57 -6.76 18.56
N ALA A 144 21.71 -8.05 18.82
CA ALA A 144 21.73 -9.05 17.76
C ALA A 144 20.29 -9.25 17.26
N VAL A 145 20.12 -9.36 15.95
CA VAL A 145 18.81 -9.59 15.32
C VAL A 145 18.75 -11.04 14.89
N GLU A 146 17.92 -11.83 15.57
CA GLU A 146 17.81 -13.28 15.37
C GLU A 146 16.50 -13.64 14.67
N GLU A 147 16.54 -14.50 13.66
CA GLU A 147 15.33 -15.01 12.99
C GLU A 147 14.59 -16.01 13.91
N ALA A 148 13.29 -15.85 14.06
CA ALA A 148 12.40 -16.66 14.89
C ALA A 148 11.30 -17.33 14.06
N GLY A 149 11.69 -17.83 12.89
CA GLY A 149 10.80 -18.44 11.89
C GLY A 149 10.07 -17.41 11.02
N SER A 150 9.22 -17.89 10.13
CA SER A 150 8.47 -17.05 9.18
C SER A 150 7.00 -17.46 9.08
N VAL A 151 6.23 -16.65 8.38
CA VAL A 151 4.87 -16.95 7.93
C VAL A 151 4.83 -17.10 6.41
N PRO A 152 3.95 -17.94 5.86
CA PRO A 152 3.72 -17.97 4.42
C PRO A 152 3.23 -16.61 3.95
N LEU A 153 3.73 -16.17 2.79
CA LEU A 153 3.33 -14.90 2.19
C LEU A 153 2.31 -15.16 1.09
N PRO A 154 1.25 -14.32 1.00
CA PRO A 154 0.31 -14.42 -0.10
C PRO A 154 0.99 -14.06 -1.42
N SER A 155 0.56 -14.70 -2.51
CA SER A 155 1.07 -14.46 -3.85
C SER A 155 -0.03 -14.66 -4.88
N ILE A 156 0.10 -13.99 -6.02
CA ILE A 156 -0.83 -14.10 -7.14
C ILE A 156 -0.06 -13.96 -8.46
N ASP A 157 -0.46 -14.72 -9.47
CA ASP A 157 0.18 -14.68 -10.78
C ASP A 157 -0.14 -13.38 -11.51
N LYS A 158 0.89 -12.79 -12.14
CA LYS A 158 0.78 -11.58 -12.95
C LYS A 158 0.70 -11.93 -14.42
N LYS A 159 -0.06 -11.15 -15.20
CA LYS A 159 -0.16 -11.28 -16.66
C LYS A 159 -0.01 -9.92 -17.34
N PRO A 160 0.57 -9.86 -18.56
CA PRO A 160 0.58 -8.63 -19.35
C PRO A 160 -0.83 -8.18 -19.73
N LEU A 161 -1.04 -6.87 -19.88
CA LEU A 161 -2.28 -6.33 -20.40
C LEU A 161 -2.45 -6.73 -21.87
N SER A 162 -3.61 -7.26 -22.22
CA SER A 162 -3.96 -7.54 -23.62
C SER A 162 -3.94 -6.24 -24.45
N PRO A 163 -3.53 -6.30 -25.73
CA PRO A 163 -3.62 -5.13 -26.60
C PRO A 163 -5.09 -4.72 -26.79
N VAL A 164 -5.31 -3.44 -27.12
CA VAL A 164 -6.66 -2.94 -27.47
C VAL A 164 -7.20 -3.76 -28.65
N PRO A 165 -8.43 -4.30 -28.57
CA PRO A 165 -9.04 -5.05 -29.66
C PRO A 165 -9.04 -4.27 -30.97
N GLN A 166 -8.72 -4.94 -32.08
CA GLN A 166 -8.57 -4.31 -33.41
C GLN A 166 -9.57 -4.88 -34.40
N TYR A 167 -10.15 -4.01 -35.22
CA TYR A 167 -10.90 -4.42 -36.41
C TYR A 167 -9.97 -5.00 -37.48
N LYS A 168 -10.43 -6.08 -38.13
CA LYS A 168 -9.91 -6.65 -39.38
C LYS A 168 -10.86 -6.38 -40.55
N THR A 169 -12.16 -6.32 -40.29
CA THR A 169 -13.21 -5.98 -41.26
C THR A 169 -14.20 -4.99 -40.65
N ILE A 170 -15.01 -4.35 -41.50
CA ILE A 170 -16.08 -3.43 -41.07
C ILE A 170 -17.19 -4.14 -40.28
N ASN A 171 -17.33 -5.46 -40.43
CA ASN A 171 -18.40 -6.25 -39.80
C ASN A 171 -17.98 -6.90 -38.47
N ASP A 172 -16.73 -6.72 -38.04
CA ASP A 172 -16.24 -7.37 -36.83
C ASP A 172 -16.98 -6.82 -35.59
N GLN A 173 -17.36 -7.73 -34.70
CA GLN A 173 -17.90 -7.38 -33.39
C GLN A 173 -16.78 -7.47 -32.37
N LEU A 174 -16.15 -6.34 -32.05
CA LEU A 174 -15.12 -6.30 -31.03
C LEU A 174 -15.73 -6.60 -29.64
N PRO A 175 -14.98 -7.18 -28.68
CA PRO A 175 -15.51 -7.54 -27.37
C PRO A 175 -15.81 -6.31 -26.49
N GLU A 176 -16.78 -6.40 -25.57
CA GLU A 176 -17.07 -5.31 -24.63
C GLU A 176 -15.91 -5.02 -23.67
N GLU A 177 -15.22 -6.06 -23.21
CA GLU A 177 -14.05 -5.93 -22.33
C GLU A 177 -13.00 -6.97 -22.69
N THR A 178 -11.72 -6.69 -22.44
CA THR A 178 -10.65 -7.71 -22.48
C THR A 178 -10.60 -8.51 -21.18
N GLU A 179 -9.82 -9.60 -21.13
CA GLU A 179 -9.53 -10.32 -19.87
C GLU A 179 -9.05 -9.36 -18.78
N HIS A 180 -9.60 -9.51 -17.57
CA HIS A 180 -9.17 -8.77 -16.39
C HIS A 180 -7.89 -9.41 -15.85
N VAL A 181 -6.75 -8.78 -16.10
CA VAL A 181 -5.45 -9.34 -15.72
C VAL A 181 -4.91 -8.67 -14.48
N VAL A 182 -4.33 -9.47 -13.57
CA VAL A 182 -3.52 -8.94 -12.47
C VAL A 182 -2.21 -8.43 -13.06
N ARG A 183 -2.01 -7.11 -13.00
CA ARG A 183 -0.81 -6.45 -13.53
C ARG A 183 0.28 -6.37 -12.50
N ALA A 184 -0.10 -6.08 -11.26
CA ALA A 184 0.82 -5.85 -10.16
C ALA A 184 0.13 -6.15 -8.82
N PHE A 185 0.91 -6.39 -7.77
CA PHE A 185 0.39 -6.48 -6.41
C PHE A 185 1.48 -6.09 -5.40
N ALA A 186 1.07 -5.51 -4.28
CA ALA A 186 1.93 -5.23 -3.14
C ALA A 186 1.59 -6.14 -1.96
N ARG A 187 2.62 -6.64 -1.27
CA ARG A 187 2.45 -7.34 0.01
C ARG A 187 2.55 -6.32 1.13
N VAL A 188 1.49 -6.22 1.93
CA VAL A 188 1.37 -5.21 2.98
C VAL A 188 1.13 -5.89 4.33
N PRO A 189 1.77 -5.45 5.43
CA PRO A 189 1.54 -6.02 6.75
C PRO A 189 0.14 -5.64 7.26
N ALA A 190 -0.34 -6.37 8.28
CA ALA A 190 -1.64 -6.10 8.90
C ALA A 190 -1.83 -4.64 9.37
N ILE A 191 -0.77 -3.98 9.82
CA ILE A 191 -0.82 -2.56 10.23
C ILE A 191 -1.19 -1.59 9.09
N SER A 192 -1.06 -2.02 7.83
CA SER A 192 -1.41 -1.25 6.64
C SER A 192 -2.85 -1.48 6.17
N VAL A 193 -3.64 -2.27 6.88
CA VAL A 193 -5.01 -2.61 6.49
C VAL A 193 -5.96 -2.52 7.69
N LYS A 194 -6.95 -1.63 7.62
CA LYS A 194 -8.10 -1.62 8.53
C LYS A 194 -9.14 -2.61 8.00
N ASP A 195 -9.05 -3.85 8.47
CA ASP A 195 -9.94 -4.93 8.03
C ASP A 195 -11.18 -5.02 8.95
N PRO A 196 -12.39 -4.74 8.45
CA PRO A 196 -13.62 -4.78 9.25
C PRO A 196 -13.92 -6.15 9.85
N HIS A 197 -13.40 -7.24 9.26
CA HIS A 197 -13.59 -8.61 9.78
C HIS A 197 -13.09 -8.76 11.21
N TYR A 198 -12.03 -8.02 11.58
CA TYR A 198 -11.43 -8.09 12.91
C TYR A 198 -11.99 -7.07 13.90
N GLY A 199 -12.87 -6.15 13.47
CA GLY A 199 -13.50 -5.17 14.36
C GLY A 199 -12.51 -4.29 15.15
N GLY A 200 -11.28 -4.12 14.66
CA GLY A 200 -10.21 -3.40 15.36
C GLY A 200 -9.33 -4.26 16.29
N ASP A 201 -9.59 -5.57 16.40
CA ASP A 201 -8.74 -6.51 17.14
C ASP A 201 -7.43 -6.80 16.37
N THR A 202 -6.46 -5.92 16.59
CA THR A 202 -5.11 -6.00 16.01
C THR A 202 -4.35 -7.26 16.43
N ALA A 203 -4.60 -7.79 17.64
CA ALA A 203 -3.93 -8.98 18.15
C ALA A 203 -4.42 -10.24 17.42
N LYS A 204 -5.73 -10.32 17.14
CA LYS A 204 -6.29 -11.37 16.30
C LYS A 204 -5.85 -11.22 14.83
N GLN A 205 -5.90 -10.00 14.30
CA GLN A 205 -5.55 -9.71 12.91
C GLN A 205 -4.11 -10.12 12.57
N ILE A 206 -3.12 -9.75 13.41
CA ILE A 206 -1.72 -10.08 13.13
C ILE A 206 -1.44 -11.58 13.19
N LYS A 207 -2.20 -12.34 13.99
CA LYS A 207 -2.03 -13.79 14.15
C LYS A 207 -2.67 -14.58 13.01
N GLU A 208 -3.84 -14.15 12.57
CA GLU A 208 -4.60 -14.86 11.52
C GLU A 208 -4.24 -14.39 10.10
N ASN A 209 -3.95 -13.11 9.92
CA ASN A 209 -3.64 -12.52 8.62
C ASN A 209 -2.52 -11.47 8.70
N PRO A 210 -1.27 -11.88 9.03
CA PRO A 210 -0.14 -10.96 9.23
C PRO A 210 0.21 -10.13 8.00
N TYR A 211 -0.08 -10.66 6.80
CA TYR A 211 0.14 -10.00 5.52
C TYR A 211 -1.07 -10.11 4.60
N TYR A 212 -1.37 -9.02 3.91
CA TYR A 212 -2.38 -8.89 2.87
C TYR A 212 -1.72 -8.69 1.51
N MET A 213 -2.53 -8.79 0.45
CA MET A 213 -2.17 -8.28 -0.87
C MET A 213 -3.06 -7.12 -1.25
N VAL A 214 -2.46 -6.02 -1.70
CA VAL A 214 -3.17 -5.04 -2.51
C VAL A 214 -2.93 -5.40 -3.97
N VAL A 215 -3.99 -5.72 -4.70
CA VAL A 215 -3.93 -6.27 -6.06
C VAL A 215 -4.42 -5.22 -7.05
N LYS A 216 -3.62 -4.95 -8.09
CA LYS A 216 -3.97 -4.10 -9.23
C LYS A 216 -4.34 -4.96 -10.43
N LYS A 217 -5.58 -4.85 -10.90
CA LYS A 217 -6.00 -5.41 -12.19
C LYS A 217 -6.19 -4.32 -13.23
N GLN A 218 -6.01 -4.68 -14.49
CA GLN A 218 -6.33 -3.80 -15.62
C GLN A 218 -6.97 -4.56 -16.77
N TRP A 219 -7.80 -3.87 -17.54
CA TRP A 219 -8.41 -4.33 -18.77
C TRP A 219 -8.85 -3.15 -19.64
N TRP A 220 -9.06 -3.40 -20.93
CA TRP A 220 -9.71 -2.46 -21.83
C TRP A 220 -11.21 -2.65 -21.78
N LYS A 221 -11.95 -1.55 -21.60
CA LYS A 221 -13.41 -1.53 -21.65
C LYS A 221 -13.89 -0.68 -22.81
N LYS A 222 -14.75 -1.25 -23.65
CA LYS A 222 -15.40 -0.53 -24.74
C LYS A 222 -16.37 0.50 -24.15
N GLN A 223 -16.20 1.75 -24.54
CA GLN A 223 -17.12 2.83 -24.18
C GLN A 223 -18.24 2.96 -25.22
N GLN A 224 -17.90 2.76 -26.49
CA GLN A 224 -18.82 2.96 -27.61
C GLN A 224 -18.38 2.19 -28.85
N SER A 225 -19.34 1.91 -29.74
CA SER A 225 -19.12 1.23 -31.01
C SER A 225 -20.17 1.66 -32.04
N TYR A 226 -19.72 2.04 -33.23
CA TYR A 226 -20.60 2.49 -34.32
C TYR A 226 -20.08 2.02 -35.68
N VAL A 227 -21.01 1.87 -36.63
CA VAL A 227 -20.71 1.87 -38.06
C VAL A 227 -21.30 3.16 -38.61
N LEU A 228 -20.44 4.05 -39.11
CA LEU A 228 -20.84 5.38 -39.57
C LEU A 228 -20.82 5.45 -41.10
N ALA A 229 -21.91 5.94 -41.68
CA ALA A 229 -21.97 6.31 -43.09
C ALA A 229 -21.16 7.59 -43.37
N PRO A 230 -20.79 7.87 -44.63
CA PRO A 230 -20.11 9.11 -45.02
C PRO A 230 -20.86 10.35 -44.52
N GLY A 231 -20.14 11.23 -43.80
CA GLY A 231 -20.68 12.46 -43.24
C GLY A 231 -21.44 12.32 -41.91
N GLU A 232 -21.76 11.09 -41.48
CA GLU A 232 -22.51 10.82 -40.26
C GLU A 232 -21.74 11.25 -39.01
N THR A 233 -22.46 11.77 -38.02
CA THR A 233 -21.92 12.22 -36.74
C THR A 233 -22.68 11.57 -35.61
N TYR A 234 -21.96 11.04 -34.62
CA TYR A 234 -22.54 10.47 -33.42
C TYR A 234 -22.02 11.21 -32.19
N LYS A 235 -22.91 11.46 -31.21
CA LYS A 235 -22.57 12.05 -29.92
C LYS A 235 -23.00 11.12 -28.80
N HIS A 236 -22.14 10.96 -27.81
CA HIS A 236 -22.45 10.17 -26.62
C HIS A 236 -21.73 10.72 -25.40
N THR A 237 -22.28 10.43 -24.23
CA THR A 237 -21.74 10.87 -22.95
C THR A 237 -21.12 9.69 -22.22
N VAL A 238 -19.86 9.79 -21.83
CA VAL A 238 -19.16 8.76 -21.05
C VAL A 238 -18.86 9.27 -19.65
N ARG A 239 -18.74 8.34 -18.69
CA ARG A 239 -18.23 8.62 -17.34
C ARG A 239 -16.80 8.13 -17.23
N THR A 240 -15.93 8.95 -16.66
CA THR A 240 -14.53 8.62 -16.40
C THR A 240 -14.15 8.94 -14.95
N GLY A 241 -12.95 8.55 -14.52
CA GLY A 241 -12.47 8.79 -13.16
C GLY A 241 -12.87 7.68 -12.20
N ILE A 242 -13.13 8.03 -10.94
CA ILE A 242 -13.45 7.12 -9.83
C ILE A 242 -14.65 7.63 -9.03
N LYS A 243 -15.47 6.72 -8.50
CA LYS A 243 -16.58 7.07 -7.62
C LYS A 243 -16.07 7.60 -6.27
N VAL A 244 -16.78 8.58 -5.71
CA VAL A 244 -16.46 9.13 -4.37
C VAL A 244 -16.49 8.03 -3.30
N ILE A 245 -17.46 7.10 -3.37
CA ILE A 245 -17.56 6.01 -2.39
C ILE A 245 -16.37 5.04 -2.45
N ASP A 246 -15.74 4.88 -3.63
CA ASP A 246 -14.55 4.06 -3.80
C ASP A 246 -13.33 4.77 -3.21
N GLN A 247 -13.19 6.09 -3.41
CA GLN A 247 -12.16 6.91 -2.76
C GLN A 247 -12.26 6.85 -1.23
N GLU A 248 -13.47 6.99 -0.69
CA GLU A 248 -13.70 6.91 0.75
C GLU A 248 -13.37 5.52 1.31
N THR A 249 -13.77 4.47 0.61
CA THR A 249 -13.53 3.09 1.04
C THR A 249 -12.05 2.76 0.97
N ALA A 250 -11.34 3.20 -0.09
CA ALA A 250 -9.89 3.10 -0.19
C ALA A 250 -9.19 3.80 0.98
N THR A 251 -9.59 5.05 1.27
CA THR A 251 -9.05 5.84 2.37
C THR A 251 -9.26 5.17 3.72
N LYS A 252 -10.47 4.65 3.98
CA LYS A 252 -10.80 3.96 5.24
C LYS A 252 -10.02 2.66 5.42
N THR A 253 -9.74 1.94 4.33
CA THR A 253 -9.18 0.58 4.39
C THR A 253 -7.66 0.57 4.43
N VAL A 254 -7.02 1.42 3.64
CA VAL A 254 -5.57 1.41 3.42
C VAL A 254 -4.94 2.81 3.49
N SER A 255 -5.71 3.83 3.85
CA SER A 255 -5.23 5.21 4.06
C SER A 255 -4.60 5.88 2.84
N TRP A 256 -4.99 5.47 1.63
CA TRP A 256 -4.62 6.17 0.40
C TRP A 256 -5.84 6.67 -0.39
N SER A 257 -5.60 7.54 -1.35
CA SER A 257 -6.58 7.96 -2.36
C SER A 257 -5.93 8.04 -3.73
N ILE A 258 -6.73 8.21 -4.77
CA ILE A 258 -6.23 8.40 -6.14
C ILE A 258 -6.21 9.90 -6.44
N GLY A 259 -5.04 10.45 -6.76
CA GLY A 259 -4.87 11.83 -7.20
C GLY A 259 -5.44 12.07 -8.59
N ALA A 260 -5.78 13.32 -8.92
CA ALA A 260 -6.28 13.73 -10.23
C ALA A 260 -5.27 13.48 -11.36
N ASP A 261 -4.00 13.24 -11.02
CA ASP A 261 -2.91 12.81 -11.90
C ASP A 261 -2.80 11.27 -12.04
N MET A 262 -3.80 10.52 -11.55
CA MET A 262 -3.85 9.05 -11.50
C MET A 262 -2.81 8.40 -10.56
N GLY A 263 -2.08 9.18 -9.77
CA GLY A 263 -1.14 8.68 -8.77
C GLY A 263 -1.81 8.23 -7.47
N LEU A 264 -1.07 7.47 -6.66
CA LEU A 264 -1.46 7.10 -5.30
C LEU A 264 -1.06 8.21 -4.32
N ASP A 265 -2.02 8.77 -3.60
CA ASP A 265 -1.83 9.74 -2.52
C ASP A 265 -1.91 9.01 -1.17
N PHE A 266 -0.79 8.88 -0.47
CA PHE A 266 -0.65 8.13 0.79
C PHE A 266 -0.79 9.06 2.00
N LYS A 267 -1.66 8.71 2.94
CA LYS A 267 -1.95 9.48 4.16
C LYS A 267 -2.02 8.57 5.39
N GLY A 268 -2.12 9.19 6.57
CA GLY A 268 -2.30 8.52 7.86
C GLY A 268 -1.35 7.33 8.02
N PHE A 269 -1.92 6.15 8.26
CA PHE A 269 -1.13 4.94 8.54
C PHE A 269 -0.36 4.37 7.35
N SER A 270 -0.52 4.93 6.15
CA SER A 270 0.21 4.55 4.94
C SER A 270 1.30 5.55 4.52
N ALA A 271 1.37 6.71 5.17
CA ALA A 271 2.21 7.84 4.73
C ALA A 271 3.70 7.47 4.62
N GLY A 272 4.22 6.65 5.54
CA GLY A 272 5.60 6.18 5.50
C GLY A 272 5.88 4.96 4.61
N MET A 273 4.94 4.52 3.76
CA MET A 273 5.05 3.29 2.96
C MET A 273 4.94 3.54 1.44
N SER A 274 5.03 4.80 1.03
CA SER A 274 4.62 5.26 -0.30
C SER A 274 5.50 4.70 -1.42
N SER A 275 6.83 4.70 -1.26
CA SER A 275 7.77 4.29 -2.31
C SER A 275 7.67 2.81 -2.60
N GLN A 276 7.61 1.99 -1.55
CA GLN A 276 7.55 0.53 -1.69
C GLN A 276 6.24 0.08 -2.37
N TYR A 277 5.11 0.71 -2.02
CA TYR A 277 3.81 0.32 -2.56
C TYR A 277 3.60 0.84 -3.97
N SER A 278 3.99 2.08 -4.27
CA SER A 278 3.96 2.62 -5.63
C SER A 278 4.79 1.78 -6.61
N GLU A 279 6.01 1.39 -6.22
CA GLU A 279 6.88 0.52 -7.02
C GLU A 279 6.25 -0.86 -7.25
N GLN A 280 5.79 -1.55 -6.19
CA GLN A 280 5.21 -2.89 -6.30
C GLN A 280 3.90 -2.92 -7.10
N LEU A 281 3.13 -1.84 -7.08
CA LEU A 281 1.86 -1.71 -7.82
C LEU A 281 2.05 -1.15 -9.22
N GLU A 282 3.27 -0.76 -9.59
CA GLU A 282 3.57 -0.11 -10.86
C GLU A 282 2.66 1.12 -11.09
N THR A 283 2.49 1.93 -10.05
CA THR A 283 1.66 3.15 -10.05
C THR A 283 2.43 4.27 -9.37
N THR A 284 2.48 5.45 -9.99
CA THR A 284 3.20 6.60 -9.45
C THR A 284 2.62 7.10 -8.13
N ILE A 285 3.44 7.76 -7.33
CA ILE A 285 2.96 8.58 -6.21
C ILE A 285 2.30 9.84 -6.80
N SER A 286 1.17 10.25 -6.24
CA SER A 286 0.48 11.49 -6.63
C SER A 286 1.34 12.72 -6.27
N HIS A 287 1.38 13.70 -7.18
CA HIS A 287 1.98 15.00 -6.96
C HIS A 287 0.94 16.11 -6.75
N THR A 288 -0.33 15.75 -6.66
CA THR A 288 -1.45 16.66 -6.38
C THR A 288 -2.22 16.25 -5.13
N THR A 289 -2.78 17.24 -4.44
CA THR A 289 -3.73 17.02 -3.34
C THR A 289 -5.18 16.92 -3.83
N GLU A 290 -5.43 17.24 -5.11
CA GLU A 290 -6.75 17.05 -5.71
C GLU A 290 -6.97 15.57 -5.98
N GLN A 291 -8.05 15.02 -5.42
CA GLN A 291 -8.46 13.64 -5.69
C GLN A 291 -9.09 13.53 -7.09
N LEU A 292 -8.86 12.39 -7.75
CA LEU A 292 -9.59 11.99 -8.94
C LEU A 292 -11.08 11.90 -8.61
N LYS A 293 -11.91 12.46 -9.48
CA LYS A 293 -13.36 12.51 -9.34
C LYS A 293 -14.01 11.81 -10.53
N GLU A 294 -15.27 11.43 -10.37
CA GLU A 294 -16.08 11.03 -11.51
C GLU A 294 -16.33 12.28 -12.38
N GLU A 295 -16.09 12.14 -13.67
CA GLU A 295 -16.32 13.18 -14.67
C GLU A 295 -17.25 12.67 -15.77
N ILE A 296 -18.11 13.55 -16.25
CA ILE A 296 -19.00 13.30 -17.39
C ILE A 296 -18.43 14.03 -18.60
N MET A 297 -18.11 13.27 -19.65
CA MET A 297 -17.48 13.77 -20.87
C MET A 297 -18.41 13.53 -22.06
N ASP A 298 -18.66 14.56 -22.87
CA ASP A 298 -19.27 14.40 -24.17
C ASP A 298 -18.21 14.05 -25.21
N HIS A 299 -18.45 12.96 -25.92
CA HIS A 299 -17.66 12.54 -27.06
C HIS A 299 -18.48 12.68 -28.34
N GLU A 300 -17.84 13.24 -29.35
CA GLU A 300 -18.39 13.35 -30.69
C GLU A 300 -17.41 12.76 -31.69
N ILE A 301 -17.93 11.92 -32.58
CA ILE A 301 -17.19 11.33 -33.69
C ILE A 301 -17.95 11.59 -34.99
N ARG A 302 -17.23 12.07 -36.00
CA ARG A 302 -17.76 12.27 -37.35
C ARG A 302 -16.96 11.49 -38.37
N ASN A 303 -17.66 10.76 -39.24
CA ASN A 303 -17.04 10.18 -40.43
C ASN A 303 -16.90 11.27 -41.51
N THR A 304 -15.67 11.71 -41.76
CA THR A 304 -15.34 12.71 -42.80
C THR A 304 -14.95 12.08 -44.14
N THR A 305 -14.94 10.74 -44.21
CA THR A 305 -14.53 10.01 -45.42
C THR A 305 -15.71 9.75 -46.36
N THR A 306 -15.39 9.24 -47.54
CA THR A 306 -16.36 8.87 -48.58
C THR A 306 -16.91 7.45 -48.41
N ASP A 307 -16.34 6.65 -47.53
CA ASP A 307 -16.72 5.26 -47.30
C ASP A 307 -17.31 5.06 -45.90
N ASN A 308 -18.02 3.94 -45.70
CA ASN A 308 -18.47 3.55 -44.36
C ASN A 308 -17.26 3.23 -43.47
N MET A 309 -17.36 3.56 -42.18
CA MET A 309 -16.30 3.35 -41.20
C MET A 309 -16.86 2.65 -39.96
N ALA A 310 -16.20 1.57 -39.51
CA ALA A 310 -16.41 1.04 -38.17
C ALA A 310 -15.51 1.77 -37.18
N TYR A 311 -16.03 2.07 -35.99
CA TYR A 311 -15.32 2.77 -34.93
C TYR A 311 -15.71 2.20 -33.56
N SER A 312 -14.73 2.01 -32.68
CA SER A 312 -14.94 1.83 -31.26
C SER A 312 -13.96 2.65 -30.46
N ARG A 313 -14.35 3.00 -29.23
CA ARG A 313 -13.45 3.62 -28.25
C ARG A 313 -13.31 2.69 -27.06
N TYR A 314 -12.07 2.43 -26.66
CA TYR A 314 -11.76 1.69 -25.44
C TYR A 314 -11.08 2.59 -24.44
N ILE A 315 -11.39 2.42 -23.16
CA ILE A 315 -10.71 3.09 -22.05
C ILE A 315 -10.02 2.07 -21.17
N LEU A 316 -8.84 2.43 -20.65
CA LEU A 316 -8.14 1.59 -19.69
C LEU A 316 -8.84 1.69 -18.34
N VAL A 317 -9.28 0.54 -17.83
CA VAL A 317 -9.81 0.41 -16.48
C VAL A 317 -8.72 -0.11 -15.57
N THR A 318 -8.56 0.51 -14.40
CA THR A 318 -7.70 0.02 -13.32
C THR A 318 -8.56 -0.28 -12.10
N GLU A 319 -8.41 -1.48 -11.55
CA GLU A 319 -9.08 -1.94 -10.34
C GLU A 319 -8.04 -2.21 -9.25
N TYR A 320 -8.28 -1.69 -8.04
CA TYR A 320 -7.57 -2.12 -6.83
C TYR A 320 -8.48 -2.92 -5.92
N SER A 321 -7.92 -3.94 -5.28
CA SER A 321 -8.62 -4.71 -4.24
C SER A 321 -7.63 -5.13 -3.16
N VAL A 322 -8.11 -5.25 -1.92
CA VAL A 322 -7.32 -5.81 -0.81
C VAL A 322 -7.77 -7.24 -0.55
N ARG A 323 -6.83 -8.18 -0.53
CA ARG A 323 -7.08 -9.61 -0.32
C ARG A 323 -6.37 -10.11 0.93
N ARG A 324 -7.09 -10.93 1.70
CA ARG A 324 -6.55 -11.76 2.78
C ARG A 324 -5.71 -12.91 2.19
N GLN A 325 -5.01 -13.61 3.07
CA GLN A 325 -4.14 -14.72 2.72
C GLN A 325 -4.91 -15.90 2.12
N ASP A 326 -6.16 -16.11 2.52
CA ASP A 326 -7.06 -17.12 1.97
C ASP A 326 -7.64 -16.74 0.58
N GLY A 327 -7.31 -15.55 0.06
CA GLY A 327 -7.80 -15.02 -1.20
C GLY A 327 -9.13 -14.26 -1.11
N SER A 328 -9.78 -14.24 0.04
CA SER A 328 -11.00 -13.45 0.26
C SER A 328 -10.71 -11.95 0.19
N THR A 329 -11.68 -11.17 -0.29
CA THR A 329 -11.56 -9.71 -0.35
C THR A 329 -11.91 -9.07 0.99
N VAL A 330 -11.18 -8.02 1.37
CA VAL A 330 -11.48 -7.24 2.58
C VAL A 330 -12.78 -6.45 2.42
N ASN A 331 -12.98 -5.86 1.25
CA ASN A 331 -14.16 -5.11 0.85
C ASN A 331 -14.30 -5.10 -0.69
N SER A 332 -15.29 -4.35 -1.19
CA SER A 332 -15.47 -4.10 -2.62
C SER A 332 -14.24 -3.48 -3.25
N SER A 333 -13.91 -3.90 -4.48
CA SER A 333 -12.83 -3.31 -5.26
C SER A 333 -13.13 -1.86 -5.65
N TRP A 334 -12.07 -1.10 -5.91
CA TRP A 334 -12.14 0.31 -6.32
C TRP A 334 -11.75 0.40 -7.78
N THR A 335 -12.64 0.91 -8.62
CA THR A 335 -12.44 0.93 -10.07
C THR A 335 -12.32 2.36 -10.57
N MET A 336 -11.30 2.63 -11.39
CA MET A 336 -11.08 3.93 -12.00
C MET A 336 -10.75 3.83 -13.48
N THR A 337 -10.97 4.91 -14.20
CA THR A 337 -10.63 5.05 -15.62
C THR A 337 -9.89 6.35 -15.86
N ASP A 338 -8.82 6.25 -16.64
CA ASP A 338 -8.02 7.41 -17.06
C ASP A 338 -8.57 7.95 -18.38
N LYS A 339 -9.14 9.16 -18.35
CA LYS A 339 -9.67 9.83 -19.54
C LYS A 339 -8.60 10.07 -20.63
N ASN A 340 -7.34 10.18 -20.24
CA ASN A 340 -6.21 10.36 -21.16
C ASN A 340 -5.71 9.03 -21.74
N ASN A 341 -6.13 7.89 -21.18
CA ASN A 341 -5.74 6.56 -21.64
C ASN A 341 -6.92 5.83 -22.28
N ALA A 342 -7.49 6.48 -23.29
CA ALA A 342 -8.53 5.94 -24.12
C ALA A 342 -8.09 5.93 -25.59
N HIS A 343 -8.39 4.83 -26.28
CA HIS A 343 -7.91 4.53 -27.62
C HIS A 343 -9.08 4.34 -28.57
N ALA A 344 -9.07 5.11 -29.64
CA ALA A 344 -9.96 4.89 -30.77
C ALA A 344 -9.40 3.76 -31.65
N VAL A 345 -10.27 2.85 -32.06
CA VAL A 345 -9.99 1.78 -33.02
C VAL A 345 -11.02 1.84 -34.13
N TYR A 346 -10.58 1.69 -35.38
CA TYR A 346 -11.44 1.93 -36.53
C TYR A 346 -11.02 1.09 -37.74
N PHE A 347 -11.94 0.95 -38.68
CA PHE A 347 -11.73 0.30 -39.96
C PHE A 347 -12.44 1.05 -41.09
N PRO A 348 -11.81 1.22 -42.27
CA PRO A 348 -10.42 0.87 -42.60
C PRO A 348 -9.34 1.64 -41.81
N LYS A 349 -8.19 1.01 -41.52
CA LYS A 349 -7.08 1.64 -40.76
C LYS A 349 -6.46 2.86 -41.46
N THR A 350 -6.59 2.95 -42.77
CA THR A 350 -6.05 4.06 -43.59
C THR A 350 -6.73 5.40 -43.31
N ILE A 351 -7.86 5.41 -42.61
CA ILE A 351 -8.67 6.61 -42.32
C ILE A 351 -8.13 7.42 -41.11
N GLY A 352 -7.10 6.92 -40.43
CA GLY A 352 -6.62 7.50 -39.16
C GLY A 352 -6.38 9.01 -39.15
N ASN A 353 -5.80 9.55 -40.24
CA ASN A 353 -5.50 10.98 -40.36
C ASN A 353 -6.71 11.85 -40.72
N LEU A 354 -7.86 11.24 -41.02
CA LEU A 354 -9.10 11.91 -41.40
C LEU A 354 -10.15 11.88 -40.27
N LEU A 355 -9.92 11.12 -39.20
CA LEU A 355 -10.82 11.04 -38.06
C LEU A 355 -10.99 12.42 -37.40
N ASN A 356 -12.24 12.88 -37.33
CA ASN A 356 -12.60 14.06 -36.57
C ASN A 356 -13.28 13.62 -35.27
N GLU A 357 -12.47 13.44 -34.24
CA GLU A 357 -12.91 13.12 -32.88
C GLU A 357 -12.73 14.33 -31.99
N SER A 358 -13.75 14.67 -31.21
CA SER A 358 -13.66 15.70 -30.18
C SER A 358 -14.23 15.19 -28.86
N THR A 359 -13.60 15.63 -27.78
CA THR A 359 -14.00 15.30 -26.42
C THR A 359 -14.13 16.60 -25.64
N LYS A 360 -15.28 16.81 -25.02
CA LYS A 360 -15.55 18.02 -24.23
C LYS A 360 -16.08 17.64 -22.85
N GLN A 361 -15.47 18.17 -21.80
CA GLN A 361 -15.96 17.99 -20.44
C GLN A 361 -17.29 18.74 -20.26
N LEU A 362 -18.31 18.04 -19.77
CA LEU A 362 -19.52 18.68 -19.29
C LEU A 362 -19.27 19.11 -17.85
N SER A 363 -19.45 20.39 -17.55
CA SER A 363 -19.04 21.07 -16.30
C SER A 363 -19.80 20.64 -15.03
N LYS A 364 -20.21 19.38 -14.90
CA LYS A 364 -20.80 18.81 -13.70
C LYS A 364 -19.80 17.89 -13.02
N THR A 365 -18.93 18.48 -12.20
CA THR A 365 -18.36 17.75 -11.07
C THR A 365 -19.52 17.49 -10.12
N GLU A 366 -20.10 16.30 -10.12
CA GLU A 366 -21.06 15.93 -9.07
C GLU A 366 -20.26 15.79 -7.77
N ASN A 367 -20.15 16.89 -7.02
CA ASN A 367 -19.95 16.81 -5.58
C ASN A 367 -21.24 16.21 -5.01
N VAL A 368 -21.30 14.89 -4.93
CA VAL A 368 -22.36 14.22 -4.18
C VAL A 368 -22.12 14.55 -2.70
N LYS A 369 -23.13 15.21 -2.11
CA LYS A 369 -23.16 15.78 -0.76
C LYS A 369 -22.77 14.83 0.35
#